data_AF-A0A1Q9Y4A3-F1
#
_entry.id   AF-A0A1Q9Y4A3-F1
#
_cell.length_a   1.000
_cell.length_b   1.000
_cell.length_c   1.000
_cell.angle_alpha   90.00
_cell.angle_beta   90.00
_cell.angle_gamma   90.00
#
_symmetry.space_group_name_H-M   'P 1'
#
loop_
_entity.id
_entity.type
_entity.pdbx_description
1 polymer ?
#
loop_
_entity_poly.entity_id
_entity_poly.type
_entity_poly.pdbx_seq_one_letter_code
_entity_poly.pdbx_strand_id
1 'polypeptide(L)' 'MHIQLNGETLELPEGASVADLIERLELTGRRVAVERNLDIVPRSQYGSTALADGDRLEVVHAIGGG' A
#
# COMPACT_ATOMS: atom_id res chain seq x y z
N MET A 1 7.94 -10.24 6.34
CA MET A 1 6.49 -10.37 6.56
C MET A 1 5.75 -10.72 5.27
N HIS A 2 4.62 -11.41 5.41
CA HIS A 2 3.68 -11.69 4.33
C HIS A 2 2.44 -10.82 4.51
N ILE A 3 2.10 -10.07 3.46
CA ILE A 3 0.86 -9.29 3.39
C ILE A 3 -0.06 -9.88 2.33
N GLN A 4 -1.34 -9.59 2.43
CA GLN A 4 -2.32 -9.77 1.35
C GLN A 4 -2.41 -8.46 0.56
N LEU A 5 -2.15 -8.49 -0.73
CA LEU A 5 -2.21 -7.34 -1.63
C LEU A 5 -3.15 -7.64 -2.79
N ASN A 6 -4.27 -6.93 -2.89
CA ASN A 6 -5.28 -7.13 -3.94
C ASN A 6 -5.72 -8.60 -4.09
N GLY A 7 -5.75 -9.35 -2.98
CA GLY A 7 -6.08 -10.78 -2.95
C GLY A 7 -4.93 -11.76 -3.18
N GLU A 8 -3.70 -11.28 -3.45
CA GLU A 8 -2.50 -12.10 -3.60
C GLU A 8 -1.50 -11.91 -2.44
N THR A 9 -0.84 -12.98 -2.03
CA THR A 9 0.21 -12.90 -0.99
C THR A 9 1.49 -12.28 -1.56
N LEU A 10 2.00 -11.25 -0.88
CA LEU A 10 3.27 -10.60 -1.20
C LEU A 10 4.21 -10.62 0.02
N GLU A 11 5.47 -11.01 -0.19
CA GLU A 11 6.51 -10.93 0.84
C GLU A 11 7.21 -9.56 0.81
N LEU A 12 7.26 -8.88 1.95
CA LEU A 12 7.98 -7.62 2.16
C LEU A 12 8.98 -7.73 3.32
N PRO A 13 10.07 -6.93 3.31
CA PRO A 13 10.94 -6.79 4.48
C PRO A 13 10.16 -6.33 5.72
N GLU A 14 10.59 -6.78 6.89
CA GLU A 14 10.05 -6.28 8.17
C GLU A 14 10.21 -4.76 8.27
N GLY A 15 9.16 -4.08 8.76
CA GLY A 15 9.16 -2.62 8.92
C GLY A 15 9.00 -1.82 7.63
N ALA A 16 8.77 -2.47 6.48
CA ALA A 16 8.43 -1.77 5.24
C ALA A 16 7.18 -0.89 5.42
N SER A 17 7.21 0.29 4.84
CA SER A 17 6.09 1.24 4.84
C SER A 17 5.20 1.07 3.61
N VAL A 18 4.06 1.77 3.61
CA VAL A 18 3.23 1.88 2.40
C VAL A 18 4.00 2.51 1.24
N ALA A 19 4.89 3.47 1.49
CA ALA A 19 5.73 4.06 0.45
C ALA A 19 6.67 3.03 -0.19
N ASP A 20 7.30 2.16 0.61
CA ASP A 20 8.18 1.10 0.12
C ASP A 20 7.42 0.09 -0.73
N LEU A 21 6.18 -0.23 -0.35
CA LEU A 21 5.28 -1.05 -1.17
C LEU A 21 4.99 -0.38 -2.53
N ILE A 22 4.64 0.91 -2.54
CA ILE A 22 4.38 1.65 -3.79
C ILE A 22 5.61 1.72 -4.70
N GLU A 23 6.79 1.90 -4.12
CA GLU A 23 8.06 1.87 -4.86
C GLU A 23 8.32 0.49 -5.47
N ARG A 24 8.15 -0.58 -4.68
CA ARG A 24 8.32 -1.96 -5.16
C ARG A 24 7.35 -2.35 -6.27
N LEU A 25 6.14 -1.79 -6.27
CA LEU A 25 5.15 -1.98 -7.34
C LEU A 25 5.40 -1.09 -8.57
N GLU A 26 6.44 -0.25 -8.55
CA GLU A 26 6.75 0.72 -9.61
C GLU A 26 5.60 1.72 -9.86
N LEU A 27 4.86 2.06 -8.80
CA LEU A 27 3.72 2.97 -8.81
C LEU A 27 4.06 4.35 -8.26
N THR A 28 5.33 4.62 -7.94
CA THR A 28 5.79 5.94 -7.49
C THR A 28 5.36 7.04 -8.46
N GLY A 29 4.83 8.13 -7.90
CA GLY A 29 4.30 9.26 -8.70
C GLY A 29 2.93 9.01 -9.36
N ARG A 30 2.43 7.77 -9.40
CA ARG A 30 1.09 7.47 -9.93
C ARG A 30 0.00 7.91 -8.94
N ARG A 31 -1.18 8.19 -9.49
CA ARG A 31 -2.40 8.46 -8.72
C ARG A 31 -3.01 7.14 -8.29
N VAL A 32 -2.63 6.68 -7.10
CA VAL A 32 -3.13 5.45 -6.48
C VAL A 32 -3.67 5.77 -5.09
N ALA A 33 -4.76 5.09 -4.73
CA ALA A 33 -5.28 5.03 -3.37
C ALA A 33 -4.85 3.70 -2.74
N VAL A 34 -4.47 3.76 -1.47
CA VAL A 34 -4.09 2.58 -0.69
C VAL A 34 -5.04 2.46 0.49
N GLU A 35 -5.66 1.30 0.62
CA GLU A 35 -6.40 0.88 1.80
C GLU A 35 -5.55 -0.13 2.57
N ARG A 36 -5.57 -0.04 3.91
CA ARG A 36 -4.95 -1.00 4.82
C ARG A 36 -6.00 -1.46 5.82
N ASN A 37 -6.32 -2.74 5.82
CA ASN A 37 -7.28 -3.36 6.74
C ASN A 37 -8.63 -2.63 6.80
N LEU A 38 -9.19 -2.27 5.63
CA LEU A 38 -10.44 -1.50 5.50
C LEU A 38 -10.33 0.00 5.84
N ASP A 39 -9.14 0.50 6.17
CA ASP A 39 -8.88 1.91 6.43
C ASP A 39 -8.04 2.54 5.31
N ILE A 40 -8.53 3.64 4.73
CA ILE A 40 -7.78 4.38 3.72
C ILE A 40 -6.56 5.03 4.36
N VAL A 41 -5.38 4.75 3.81
CA VAL A 41 -4.14 5.42 4.21
C VAL A 41 -4.05 6.75 3.43
N PRO A 42 -4.01 7.92 4.10
CA PRO A 42 -3.80 9.17 3.39
C PRO A 42 -2.43 9.19 2.71
N ARG A 43 -2.34 9.73 1.50
CA ARG A 43 -1.08 9.78 0.73
C ARG A 43 0.08 10.45 1.51
N SER A 44 -0.22 11.45 2.33
CA SER A 44 0.77 12.12 3.19
C SER A 44 1.36 11.22 4.27
N GLN A 45 0.70 10.11 4.60
CA GLN A 45 1.13 9.15 5.63
C GLN A 45 1.84 7.93 5.04
N TYR A 46 1.92 7.77 3.72
CA TYR A 46 2.51 6.57 3.10
C TYR A 46 3.91 6.25 3.62
N GLY A 47 4.77 7.26 3.84
CA GLY A 47 6.12 7.06 4.36
C GLY A 47 6.20 6.76 5.86
N SER A 48 5.17 7.09 6.64
CA SER A 48 5.12 6.86 8.10
C SER A 48 4.30 5.64 8.50
N THR A 49 3.44 5.14 7.61
CA THR A 49 2.60 3.98 7.88
C THR A 49 3.40 2.70 7.64
N ALA A 50 3.96 2.14 8.72
CA ALA A 50 4.57 0.82 8.70
C ALA A 50 3.50 -0.27 8.48
N LEU A 51 3.83 -1.23 7.61
CA LEU A 51 3.06 -2.44 7.39
C LEU A 51 3.51 -3.52 8.38
N ALA A 52 2.59 -4.42 8.70
CA ALA A 52 2.81 -5.55 9.59
C ALA A 52 2.45 -6.86 8.89
N ASP A 53 3.00 -7.97 9.41
CA ASP A 53 2.65 -9.31 8.97
C ASP A 53 1.14 -9.57 9.06
N GLY A 54 0.57 -10.13 8.00
CA GLY A 54 -0.85 -10.42 7.88
C GLY A 54 -1.74 -9.23 7.48
N ASP A 55 -1.18 -8.03 7.28
CA ASP A 55 -1.95 -6.88 6.80
C ASP A 55 -2.59 -7.17 5.43
N ARG A 56 -3.82 -6.69 5.25
CA ARG A 56 -4.55 -6.68 3.98
C ARG A 56 -4.50 -5.30 3.36
N LEU A 57 -3.96 -5.21 2.16
CA LEU A 57 -3.83 -3.98 1.39
C LEU A 57 -4.59 -4.08 0.09
N GLU A 58 -5.30 -3.00 -0.25
CA GLU A 58 -5.88 -2.79 -1.58
C GLU A 58 -5.22 -1.55 -2.20
N VAL A 59 -4.69 -1.70 -3.41
CA VAL A 59 -4.05 -0.64 -4.18
C VAL A 59 -4.81 -0.48 -5.49
N VAL A 60 -5.53 0.65 -5.61
CA VAL A 60 -6.36 0.94 -6.77
C VAL A 60 -5.92 2.23 -7.46
N HIS A 61 -6.05 2.27 -8.78
CA HIS A 61 -5.86 3.51 -9.53
C HIS A 61 -6.96 4.51 -9.18
N ALA A 62 -6.56 5.72 -8.77
CA ALA A 62 -7.52 6.77 -8.49
C ALA A 62 -8.07 7.32 -9.82
N ILE A 63 -9.30 6.92 -10.16
CA ILE A 63 -10.11 7.54 -11.20
C ILE A 63 -10.63 8.89 -10.70
N GLY A 64 -9.81 9.93 -10.82
CA GLY A 64 -10.27 11.29 -10.57
C GLY A 64 -11.13 11.80 -11.73
N GLY A 65 -12.42 11.98 -11.49
CA GLY A 65 -13.22 12.96 -12.22
C GLY A 65 -12.78 14.37 -11.80
N GLY A 66 -12.74 15.29 -12.78
CA GLY A 66 -12.53 16.72 -12.55
C GLY A 66 -13.75 17.39 -11.93
#